data_AF-A0A928J8V6-F1
#
_entry.id   AF-A0A928J8V6-F1
#
_cell.length_a   1.000
_cell.length_b   1.000
_cell.length_c   1.000
_cell.angle_alpha   90.00
_cell.angle_beta   90.00
_cell.angle_gamma   90.00
#
_symmetry.space_group_name_H-M   'P 1'
#
loop_
_entity.id
_entity.type
_entity.pdbx_description
1 polymer ?
#
loop_
_entity_poly.entity_id
_entity_poly.type
_entity_poly.pdbx_seq_one_letter_code
_entity_poly.pdbx_strand_id
1 'polypeptide(L)'
;MSNSNVSYEKILFELSELLVLSASKGALRKAVFSKPKDKSIIKAVASPISVGGSACLQVENFHTDNKATHKNIPLSETAVSCVLEIISDFGQINILTSIGDCELRTSKGGKYTLIGGEKLKRKLESNAPVVPVSSLNNREKRYILNGSEPFLTYLGVSDKNGRVYDKKQSKFRQINRFLELVRD
;
A
#
# COMPACT_ATOMS: atom_id res chain seq x y z
N MET A 1 34.15 -16.76 -6.30
CA MET A 1 33.33 -15.73 -5.62
C MET A 1 32.22 -15.14 -6.52
N SER A 2 31.85 -15.76 -7.64
CA SER A 2 30.98 -15.15 -8.68
C SER A 2 29.51 -15.61 -8.71
N ASN A 3 29.17 -16.82 -8.26
CA ASN A 3 27.80 -17.36 -8.43
C ASN A 3 26.78 -16.88 -7.38
N SER A 4 27.23 -16.46 -6.19
CA SER A 4 26.32 -16.02 -5.11
C SER A 4 25.71 -14.65 -5.38
N ASN A 5 26.50 -13.69 -5.89
CA ASN A 5 26.02 -12.33 -6.15
C ASN A 5 24.99 -12.28 -7.28
N VAL A 6 25.22 -13.03 -8.36
CA VAL A 6 24.30 -13.13 -9.50
C VAL A 6 22.93 -13.68 -9.08
N SER A 7 22.91 -14.64 -8.15
CA SER A 7 21.67 -15.18 -7.61
C SER A 7 20.92 -14.19 -6.73
N TYR A 8 21.61 -13.27 -6.05
CA TYR A 8 21.00 -12.28 -5.16
C TYR A 8 20.35 -11.15 -5.93
N GLU A 9 21.04 -10.60 -6.92
CA GLU A 9 20.50 -9.55 -7.80
C GLU A 9 19.23 -10.05 -8.50
N LYS A 10 19.23 -11.31 -8.94
CA LYS A 10 18.06 -11.94 -9.56
C LYS A 10 16.83 -11.98 -8.64
N ILE A 11 17.01 -12.33 -7.35
CA ILE A 11 15.90 -12.40 -6.38
C ILE A 11 15.34 -11.00 -6.10
N LEU A 12 16.21 -9.99 -5.94
CA LEU A 12 15.76 -8.62 -5.71
C LEU A 12 15.03 -8.05 -6.93
N PHE A 13 15.53 -8.35 -8.13
CA PHE A 13 14.88 -7.98 -9.38
C PHE A 13 13.50 -8.64 -9.50
N GLU A 14 13.41 -9.97 -9.28
CA GLU A 14 12.14 -10.70 -9.29
C GLU A 14 11.12 -10.11 -8.31
N LEU A 15 11.54 -9.77 -7.08
CA LEU A 15 10.67 -9.13 -6.11
C LEU A 15 10.19 -7.75 -6.57
N SER A 16 11.07 -6.97 -7.21
CA SER A 16 10.75 -5.65 -7.74
C SER A 16 9.71 -5.75 -8.86
N GLU A 17 9.87 -6.71 -9.76
CA GLU A 17 8.87 -7.03 -10.79
C GLU A 17 7.54 -7.44 -10.18
N LEU A 18 7.54 -8.31 -9.16
CA LEU A 18 6.32 -8.74 -8.48
C LEU A 18 5.59 -7.58 -7.82
N LEU A 19 6.32 -6.65 -7.19
CA LEU A 19 5.71 -5.47 -6.57
C LEU A 19 5.05 -4.56 -7.61
N VAL A 20 5.78 -4.22 -8.67
CA VAL A 20 5.28 -3.35 -9.74
C VAL A 20 4.10 -4.01 -10.46
N LEU A 21 4.21 -5.30 -10.81
CA LEU A 21 3.15 -6.04 -11.47
C LEU A 21 1.90 -6.15 -10.59
N SER A 22 2.06 -6.40 -9.28
CA SER A 22 0.95 -6.42 -8.34
C SER A 22 0.25 -5.06 -8.28
N ALA A 23 1.00 -3.95 -8.31
CA ALA A 23 0.44 -2.61 -8.35
C ALA A 23 -0.31 -2.37 -9.66
N SER A 24 0.33 -2.63 -10.80
CA SER A 24 -0.25 -2.40 -12.14
C SER A 24 -1.51 -3.22 -12.40
N LYS A 25 -1.62 -4.42 -11.82
CA LYS A 25 -2.83 -5.25 -11.91
C LYS A 25 -3.90 -4.91 -10.86
N GLY A 26 -3.67 -3.93 -9.99
CA GLY A 26 -4.62 -3.55 -8.92
C GLY A 26 -4.76 -4.60 -7.82
N ALA A 27 -3.88 -5.60 -7.77
CA ALA A 27 -3.88 -6.63 -6.74
C ALA A 27 -3.18 -6.17 -5.46
N LEU A 28 -2.21 -5.25 -5.57
CA LEU A 28 -1.43 -4.75 -4.44
C LEU A 28 -2.33 -4.02 -3.45
N ARG A 29 -2.25 -4.42 -2.17
CA ARG A 29 -2.82 -3.65 -1.07
C ARG A 29 -1.79 -2.67 -0.51
N LYS A 30 -0.61 -3.19 -0.18
CA LYS A 30 0.58 -2.43 0.23
C LYS A 30 1.80 -3.36 0.26
N ALA A 31 2.99 -2.79 0.30
CA ALA A 31 4.20 -3.49 0.69
C ALA A 31 4.85 -2.81 1.90
N VAL A 32 5.37 -3.61 2.84
CA VAL A 32 6.02 -3.12 4.07
C VAL A 32 7.49 -3.51 4.03
N PHE A 33 8.35 -2.51 4.18
CA PHE A 33 9.80 -2.61 4.06
C PHE A 33 10.37 -2.39 5.47
N SER A 34 11.14 -3.35 5.97
CA SER A 34 11.62 -3.40 7.35
C SER A 34 13.10 -3.75 7.38
N LYS A 35 13.73 -3.53 8.55
CA LYS A 35 15.18 -3.68 8.73
C LYS A 35 15.96 -2.79 7.74
N PRO A 36 15.72 -1.47 7.76
CA PRO A 36 16.45 -0.55 6.89
C PRO A 36 17.95 -0.60 7.18
N LYS A 37 18.77 -0.38 6.15
CA LYS A 37 20.21 -0.17 6.30
C LYS A 37 20.51 1.19 6.94
N ASP A 38 19.76 2.22 6.56
CA ASP A 38 19.82 3.53 7.20
C ASP A 38 19.07 3.51 8.54
N LYS A 39 19.79 3.80 9.63
CA LYS A 39 19.25 3.82 10.99
C LYS A 39 18.34 5.03 11.27
N SER A 40 18.36 6.06 10.41
CA SER A 40 17.44 7.19 10.51
C SER A 40 16.00 6.78 10.18
N ILE A 41 15.83 5.71 9.39
CA ILE A 41 14.56 5.15 8.95
C ILE A 41 14.12 4.02 9.90
N ILE A 42 12.83 3.98 10.24
CA ILE A 42 12.20 2.88 10.98
C ILE A 42 11.71 1.80 10.01
N LYS A 43 10.99 2.21 8.97
CA LYS A 43 10.38 1.36 7.94
C LYS A 43 9.95 2.19 6.74
N ALA A 44 9.67 1.53 5.62
CA ALA A 44 8.92 2.12 4.53
C ALA A 44 7.62 1.36 4.25
N VAL A 45 6.64 2.04 3.68
CA VAL A 45 5.40 1.44 3.19
C VAL A 45 5.14 1.91 1.77
N ALA A 46 5.01 0.97 0.84
CA ALA A 46 4.61 1.28 -0.53
C ALA A 46 3.12 0.97 -0.72
N SER A 47 2.35 1.92 -1.27
CA SER A 47 0.92 1.76 -1.54
C SER A 47 0.59 2.24 -2.96
N PRO A 48 -0.32 1.55 -3.68
CA PRO A 48 -0.77 2.02 -4.99
C PRO A 48 -1.67 3.25 -4.83
N ILE A 49 -1.40 4.30 -5.59
CA ILE A 49 -2.17 5.54 -5.60
C ILE A 49 -2.34 6.06 -7.03
N SER A 50 -3.30 6.95 -7.24
CA SER A 50 -3.43 7.77 -8.45
C SER A 50 -3.11 9.23 -8.15
N VAL A 51 -2.19 9.80 -8.92
CA VAL A 51 -1.76 11.20 -8.83
C VAL A 51 -1.99 11.86 -10.18
N GLY A 52 -2.91 12.83 -10.23
CA GLY A 52 -3.26 13.50 -11.49
C GLY A 52 -3.79 12.55 -12.58
N GLY A 53 -4.46 11.46 -12.18
CA GLY A 53 -4.95 10.43 -13.10
C GLY A 53 -3.93 9.33 -13.43
N SER A 54 -2.64 9.57 -13.19
CA SER A 54 -1.57 8.60 -13.41
C SER A 54 -1.44 7.63 -12.23
N ALA A 55 -1.30 6.34 -12.53
CA ALA A 55 -1.06 5.31 -11.52
C ALA A 55 0.39 5.38 -11.01
N CYS A 56 0.56 5.43 -9.71
CA CYS A 56 1.84 5.50 -9.02
C CYS A 56 1.91 4.50 -7.87
N LEU A 57 3.11 4.08 -7.53
CA LEU A 57 3.44 3.47 -6.26
C LEU A 57 4.01 4.55 -5.34
N GLN A 58 3.28 4.94 -4.31
CA GLN A 58 3.79 5.86 -3.30
C GLN A 58 4.55 5.09 -2.23
N VAL A 59 5.80 5.45 -2.01
CA VAL A 59 6.66 4.91 -0.96
C VAL A 59 6.79 5.95 0.14
N GLU A 60 6.26 5.66 1.32
CA GLU A 60 6.40 6.47 2.54
C GLU A 60 7.48 5.90 3.45
N ASN A 61 8.51 6.71 3.75
CA ASN A 61 9.54 6.40 4.74
C ASN A 61 9.16 7.04 6.09
N PHE A 62 9.16 6.22 7.14
CA PHE A 62 8.93 6.67 8.51
C PHE A 62 10.27 6.82 9.22
N HIS A 63 10.55 8.01 9.75
CA HIS A 63 11.82 8.36 10.37
C HIS A 63 11.76 8.22 11.89
N THR A 64 12.92 8.07 12.50
CA THR A 64 13.09 7.97 13.95
C THR A 64 12.69 9.23 14.72
N ASP A 65 12.69 10.39 14.05
CA ASP A 65 12.25 11.68 14.61
C ASP A 65 10.73 11.92 14.46
N ASN A 66 9.95 10.87 14.20
CA ASN A 66 8.50 10.91 13.95
C ASN A 66 8.08 11.69 12.69
N LYS A 67 9.00 12.02 11.78
CA LYS A 67 8.64 12.55 10.46
C LYS A 67 8.35 11.42 9.48
N ALA A 68 7.63 11.77 8.42
CA ALA A 68 7.43 10.90 7.26
C ALA A 68 7.77 11.67 5.98
N THR A 69 8.45 11.01 5.05
CA THR A 69 8.68 11.51 3.69
C THR A 69 8.08 10.54 2.69
N HIS A 70 7.63 11.02 1.53
CA HIS A 70 7.06 10.16 0.50
C HIS A 70 7.66 10.44 -0.88
N LYS A 71 7.71 9.41 -1.72
CA LYS A 71 8.05 9.49 -3.14
C LYS A 71 7.00 8.76 -3.95
N ASN A 72 6.50 9.38 -5.01
CA ASN A 72 5.55 8.76 -5.95
C ASN A 72 6.34 8.23 -7.15
N ILE A 73 6.34 6.92 -7.35
CA ILE A 73 6.97 6.25 -8.48
C ILE A 73 5.89 5.97 -9.52
N PRO A 74 5.89 6.61 -10.69
CA PRO A 74 4.96 6.27 -11.76
C PRO A 74 5.07 4.78 -12.11
N LEU A 75 3.93 4.11 -12.36
CA LEU A 75 3.93 2.72 -12.86
C LEU A 75 4.26 2.71 -14.37
N SER A 76 5.47 3.16 -14.71
CA SER A 76 6.03 3.21 -16.06
C SER A 76 7.14 2.16 -16.25
N GLU A 77 7.78 2.15 -17.42
CA GLU A 77 8.88 1.24 -17.76
C GLU A 77 10.07 1.32 -16.78
N THR A 78 10.27 2.47 -16.13
CA THR A 78 11.36 2.69 -15.16
C THR A 78 11.00 2.28 -13.72
N ALA A 79 9.74 1.92 -13.47
CA ALA A 79 9.24 1.64 -12.11
C ALA A 79 10.02 0.51 -11.42
N VAL A 80 10.34 -0.56 -12.15
CA VAL A 80 11.06 -1.72 -11.60
C VAL A 80 12.45 -1.31 -11.11
N SER A 81 13.19 -0.52 -11.90
CA SER A 81 14.52 -0.04 -11.50
C SER A 81 14.46 0.88 -10.28
N CYS A 82 13.51 1.82 -10.23
CA CYS A 82 13.32 2.68 -9.07
C CYS A 82 12.93 1.90 -7.81
N VAL A 83 12.11 0.86 -7.94
CA VAL A 83 11.74 -0.02 -6.83
C VAL A 83 12.93 -0.86 -6.37
N LEU A 84 13.73 -1.37 -7.30
CA LEU A 84 14.92 -2.18 -7.00
C LEU A 84 15.93 -1.41 -6.14
N GLU A 85 16.17 -0.13 -6.45
CA GLU A 85 17.01 0.75 -5.65
C GLU A 85 16.51 0.82 -4.20
N ILE A 86 15.22 1.03 -4.00
CA ILE A 86 14.61 1.11 -2.66
C ILE A 86 14.66 -0.23 -1.94
N ILE A 87 14.28 -1.32 -2.62
CA ILE A 87 14.26 -2.68 -2.05
C ILE A 87 15.63 -3.09 -1.53
N SER A 88 16.69 -2.66 -2.21
CA SER A 88 18.07 -2.96 -1.83
C SER A 88 18.49 -2.37 -0.48
N ASP A 89 17.74 -1.39 0.05
CA ASP A 89 18.01 -0.73 1.33
C ASP A 89 17.33 -1.38 2.54
N PHE A 90 16.54 -2.44 2.34
CA PHE A 90 15.79 -3.11 3.39
C PHE A 90 16.10 -4.60 3.48
N GLY A 91 16.25 -5.11 4.71
CA GLY A 91 16.53 -6.53 4.96
C GLY A 91 15.29 -7.43 5.01
N GLN A 92 14.09 -6.87 4.91
CA GLN A 92 12.84 -7.63 4.86
C GLN A 92 11.75 -6.84 4.16
N ILE A 93 11.02 -7.48 3.25
CA ILE A 93 9.92 -6.85 2.51
C ILE A 93 8.74 -7.81 2.46
N ASN A 94 7.56 -7.33 2.85
CA ASN A 94 6.31 -8.06 2.73
C ASN A 94 5.43 -7.39 1.69
N ILE A 95 5.12 -8.07 0.59
CA ILE A 95 4.16 -7.62 -0.42
C ILE A 95 2.81 -8.26 -0.10
N LEU A 96 1.84 -7.42 0.24
CA LEU A 96 0.49 -7.85 0.60
C LEU A 96 -0.47 -7.57 -0.54
N THR A 97 -1.17 -8.59 -1.02
CA THR A 97 -2.09 -8.47 -2.17
C THR A 97 -3.48 -9.04 -1.86
N SER A 98 -4.44 -8.82 -2.75
CA SER A 98 -5.76 -9.45 -2.68
C SER A 98 -5.76 -10.93 -3.09
N ILE A 99 -4.71 -11.40 -3.76
CA ILE A 99 -4.65 -12.73 -4.38
C ILE A 99 -3.62 -13.65 -3.72
N GLY A 100 -2.73 -13.11 -2.88
CA GLY A 100 -1.73 -13.87 -2.12
C GLY A 100 -0.49 -13.04 -1.85
N ASP A 101 0.15 -13.31 -0.73
CA ASP A 101 1.28 -12.49 -0.27
C ASP A 101 2.62 -13.12 -0.64
N CYS A 102 3.65 -12.29 -0.73
CA CYS A 102 5.03 -12.76 -0.79
C CYS A 102 5.94 -11.98 0.15
N GLU A 103 7.02 -12.61 0.58
CA GLU A 103 7.95 -12.05 1.54
C GLU A 103 9.40 -12.31 1.13
N LEU A 104 10.22 -11.28 1.20
CA LEU A 104 11.67 -11.38 1.13
C LEU A 104 12.26 -11.25 2.54
N ARG A 105 13.19 -12.15 2.87
CA ARG A 105 14.00 -12.06 4.09
C ARG A 105 15.48 -12.15 3.77
N THR A 106 16.28 -11.30 4.42
CA THR A 106 17.73 -11.41 4.43
C THR A 106 18.19 -12.15 5.69
N SER A 107 19.04 -13.16 5.52
CA SER A 107 19.69 -13.85 6.63
C SER A 107 20.82 -13.01 7.23
N LYS A 108 21.33 -13.40 8.42
CA LYS A 108 22.52 -12.77 9.01
C LYS A 108 23.76 -12.82 8.10
N GLY A 109 23.84 -13.80 7.20
CA GLY A 109 24.92 -13.94 6.22
C GLY A 109 24.64 -13.25 4.87
N GLY A 110 23.63 -12.40 4.78
CA GLY A 110 23.29 -11.67 3.55
C GLY A 110 22.54 -12.49 2.49
N LYS A 111 22.13 -13.73 2.80
CA LYS A 111 21.37 -14.57 1.87
C LYS A 111 19.90 -14.13 1.82
N TYR A 112 19.41 -13.84 0.62
CA TYR A 112 17.99 -13.59 0.40
C TYR A 112 17.18 -14.88 0.27
N THR A 113 15.98 -14.88 0.83
CA THR A 113 14.97 -15.93 0.65
C THR A 113 13.66 -15.28 0.24
N LEU A 114 13.10 -15.70 -0.90
CA LEU A 114 11.80 -15.26 -1.39
C LEU A 114 10.76 -16.34 -1.10
N ILE A 115 9.80 -16.01 -0.24
CA ILE A 115 8.71 -16.89 0.18
C ILE A 115 7.44 -16.46 -0.55
N GLY A 116 6.75 -17.39 -1.19
CA GLY A 116 5.48 -17.12 -1.87
C GLY A 116 5.58 -16.44 -3.24
N GLY A 117 6.78 -16.01 -3.67
CA GLY A 117 7.00 -15.31 -4.96
C GLY A 117 6.45 -16.06 -6.17
N GLU A 118 6.81 -17.33 -6.34
CA GLU A 118 6.34 -18.16 -7.47
C GLU A 118 4.82 -18.41 -7.44
N LYS A 119 4.22 -18.50 -6.24
CA LYS A 119 2.77 -18.65 -6.09
C LYS A 119 2.05 -17.36 -6.46
N LEU A 120 2.56 -16.22 -6.02
CA LEU A 120 2.03 -14.90 -6.39
C LEU A 120 2.16 -14.67 -7.90
N LYS A 121 3.33 -14.96 -8.50
CA LYS A 121 3.57 -14.84 -9.94
C LYS A 121 2.51 -15.58 -10.76
N ARG A 122 2.29 -16.88 -10.47
CA ARG A 122 1.27 -17.68 -11.15
C ARG A 122 -0.14 -17.12 -11.00
N LYS A 123 -0.49 -16.58 -9.83
CA LYS A 123 -1.81 -15.96 -9.62
C LYS A 123 -1.97 -14.64 -10.39
N LEU A 124 -0.91 -13.84 -10.47
CA LEU A 124 -0.88 -12.63 -11.29
C LEU A 124 -1.00 -12.95 -12.78
N GLU A 125 -0.42 -14.06 -13.24
CA GLU A 125 -0.51 -14.54 -14.63
C GLU A 125 -1.89 -15.12 -14.97
N SER A 126 -2.49 -15.90 -14.05
CA SER A 126 -3.68 -16.71 -14.36
C SER A 126 -5.03 -16.03 -14.13
N ASN A 127 -5.19 -15.09 -13.19
CA ASN A 127 -6.55 -14.65 -12.81
C ASN A 127 -6.64 -13.36 -11.96
N ALA A 128 -5.73 -12.39 -12.09
CA ALA A 128 -5.90 -11.12 -11.39
C ALA A 128 -6.93 -10.22 -12.14
N PRO A 129 -8.10 -9.90 -11.56
CA PRO A 129 -8.96 -8.86 -12.11
C PRO A 129 -8.14 -7.57 -12.19
N VAL A 130 -8.00 -7.00 -13.38
CA VAL A 130 -7.30 -5.74 -13.60
C VAL A 130 -8.20 -4.63 -13.08
N VAL A 131 -8.07 -4.32 -11.80
CA VAL A 131 -8.69 -3.15 -11.22
C VAL A 131 -7.73 -1.98 -11.46
N PRO A 132 -8.10 -0.97 -12.27
CA PRO A 132 -7.21 0.15 -12.54
C PRO A 132 -6.84 0.84 -11.24
N VAL A 133 -5.55 1.13 -11.02
CA VAL A 133 -5.09 1.85 -9.82
C VAL A 133 -5.78 3.22 -9.65
N SER A 134 -6.24 3.83 -10.75
CA SER A 134 -7.09 5.03 -10.74
C SER A 134 -8.38 4.87 -9.94
N SER A 135 -8.90 3.64 -9.78
CA SER A 135 -10.07 3.34 -8.95
C SER A 135 -9.75 3.07 -7.48
N LEU A 136 -8.48 2.86 -7.11
CA LEU A 136 -8.07 2.54 -5.73
C LEU A 136 -8.14 3.77 -4.80
N ASN A 137 -7.86 4.96 -5.34
CA ASN A 137 -7.96 6.23 -4.61
C ASN A 137 -9.38 6.77 -4.54
N ASN A 138 -10.20 6.45 -5.53
CA ASN A 138 -11.57 6.92 -5.61
C ASN A 138 -12.51 5.95 -4.88
N ARG A 139 -12.22 5.68 -3.59
CA ARG A 139 -13.28 5.27 -2.68
C ARG A 139 -14.17 6.48 -2.52
N GLU A 140 -15.22 6.58 -3.34
CA GLU A 140 -16.36 7.41 -3.00
C GLU A 140 -16.67 7.14 -1.53
N LYS A 141 -16.67 8.20 -0.72
CA LYS A 141 -16.98 8.08 0.70
C LYS A 141 -18.46 7.71 0.81
N ARG A 142 -18.74 6.42 0.71
CA ARG A 142 -20.07 5.85 0.94
C ARG A 142 -20.29 5.81 2.44
N TYR A 143 -20.65 6.96 3.00
CA TYR A 143 -21.11 7.02 4.37
C TYR A 143 -22.36 6.15 4.49
N ILE A 144 -22.40 5.32 5.54
CA ILE A 144 -23.59 4.54 5.89
C ILE A 144 -24.76 5.48 6.21
N LEU A 145 -24.44 6.62 6.82
CA LEU A 145 -25.37 7.68 7.15
C LEU A 145 -25.30 8.79 6.12
N ASN A 146 -26.43 9.39 5.81
CA ASN A 146 -26.51 10.52 4.87
C ASN A 146 -26.71 11.88 5.58
N GLY A 147 -26.90 11.88 6.91
CA GLY A 147 -27.07 13.08 7.72
C GLY A 147 -28.51 13.34 8.15
N SER A 148 -29.49 12.71 7.50
CA SER A 148 -30.93 12.86 7.79
C SER A 148 -31.41 12.07 9.01
N GLU A 149 -30.55 11.24 9.59
CA GLU A 149 -30.94 10.37 10.69
C GLU A 149 -31.27 11.19 11.95
N PRO A 150 -32.45 11.01 12.58
CA PRO A 150 -32.92 11.89 13.66
C PRO A 150 -31.95 12.04 14.83
N PHE A 151 -31.21 10.98 15.16
CA PHE A 151 -30.22 11.02 16.24
C PHE A 151 -29.06 11.98 15.96
N LEU A 152 -28.71 12.22 14.70
CA LEU A 152 -27.66 13.18 14.34
C LEU A 152 -28.09 14.61 14.63
N THR A 153 -29.37 14.94 14.47
CA THR A 153 -29.93 16.22 14.88
C THR A 153 -29.91 16.37 16.40
N TYR A 154 -30.32 15.33 17.15
CA TYR A 154 -30.27 15.33 18.62
C TYR A 154 -28.83 15.47 19.17
N LEU A 155 -27.85 14.89 18.49
CA LEU A 155 -26.43 15.03 18.83
C LEU A 155 -25.81 16.38 18.40
N GLY A 156 -26.58 17.24 17.73
CA GLY A 156 -26.09 18.51 17.18
C GLY A 156 -25.02 18.32 16.10
N VAL A 157 -25.12 17.24 15.31
CA VAL A 157 -24.20 16.89 14.21
C VAL A 157 -24.74 17.39 12.87
N SER A 158 -26.04 17.23 12.62
CA SER A 158 -26.75 17.74 11.44
C SER A 158 -27.93 18.63 11.82
N ASP A 159 -28.40 19.42 10.85
CA ASP A 159 -29.64 20.16 10.97
C ASP A 159 -30.87 19.27 10.68
N LYS A 160 -32.07 19.86 10.79
CA LYS A 160 -33.34 19.17 10.52
C LYS A 160 -33.51 18.72 9.06
N ASN A 161 -32.73 19.30 8.13
CA ASN A 161 -32.77 18.98 6.71
C ASN A 161 -31.70 17.91 6.35
N GLY A 162 -30.99 17.39 7.35
CA GLY A 162 -29.94 16.39 7.16
C GLY A 162 -28.60 16.96 6.73
N ARG A 163 -28.42 18.29 6.69
CA ARG A 163 -27.13 18.90 6.39
C ARG A 163 -26.23 18.81 7.62
N VAL A 164 -25.10 18.14 7.48
CA VAL A 164 -24.06 18.07 8.52
C VAL A 164 -23.36 19.42 8.65
N TYR A 165 -23.27 19.95 9.88
CA TYR A 165 -22.55 21.19 10.13
C TYR A 165 -21.06 21.05 9.82
N ASP A 166 -20.45 22.06 9.20
CA ASP A 166 -19.04 22.01 8.77
C ASP A 166 -18.09 21.71 9.94
N LYS A 167 -18.35 22.31 11.11
CA LYS A 167 -17.60 22.08 12.36
C LYS A 167 -17.78 20.66 12.93
N LYS A 168 -18.79 19.91 12.49
CA LYS A 168 -19.15 18.57 12.98
C LYS A 168 -18.83 17.46 11.98
N GLN A 169 -18.26 17.79 10.82
CA GLN A 169 -17.83 16.82 9.81
C GLN A 169 -16.88 15.73 10.37
N SER A 170 -15.99 16.09 11.31
CA SER A 170 -15.12 15.09 11.97
C SER A 170 -15.92 14.08 12.80
N LYS A 171 -16.91 14.55 13.57
CA LYS A 171 -17.78 13.69 14.38
C LYS A 171 -18.66 12.81 13.51
N PHE A 172 -19.23 13.36 12.44
CA PHE A 172 -20.01 12.60 11.46
C PHE A 172 -19.20 11.47 10.81
N ARG A 173 -17.92 11.72 10.46
CA ARG A 173 -17.01 10.68 9.99
C ARG A 173 -16.70 9.62 11.04
N GLN A 174 -16.52 10.02 12.30
CA GLN A 174 -16.26 9.08 13.40
C GLN A 174 -17.44 8.12 13.60
N ILE A 175 -18.68 8.63 13.55
CA ILE A 175 -19.89 7.81 13.68
C ILE A 175 -20.01 6.84 12.50
N ASN A 176 -19.79 7.31 11.26
CA ASN A 176 -19.80 6.43 10.09
C ASN A 176 -18.75 5.32 10.17
N ARG A 177 -17.52 5.64 10.59
CA ARG A 177 -16.46 4.64 10.80
C ARG A 177 -16.82 3.62 11.88
N PHE A 178 -17.49 4.04 12.95
CA PHE A 178 -17.99 3.11 13.97
C PHE A 178 -19.04 2.15 13.39
N LEU A 179 -19.97 2.65 12.58
CA LEU A 179 -20.99 1.81 11.95
C LEU A 179 -20.42 0.81 10.92
N GLU A 180 -19.35 1.18 10.22
CA GLU A 180 -18.60 0.25 9.37
C GLU A 180 -18.04 -0.91 10.19
N LEU A 181 -17.40 -0.62 11.32
CA LEU A 181 -16.79 -1.64 12.20
C LEU A 181 -17.79 -2.58 12.86
N VAL A 182 -19.04 -2.15 13.09
CA VAL A 182 -20.09 -2.97 13.74
C VAL A 182 -20.82 -3.86 12.72
N ARG A 183 -20.72 -3.57 11.42
CA ARG A 183 -21.31 -4.39 10.35
C ARG A 183 -20.40 -5.54 9.89
N ASP A 184 -19.10 -5.45 10.17
CA ASP A 184 -18.10 -6.50 9.98
C ASP A 184 -18.03 -7.43 11.21
#